data_AF-A0A0S7ECA4-F1
#
_entry.id   AF-A0A0S7ECA4-F1
#
_cell.length_a   1.000
_cell.length_b   1.000
_cell.length_c   1.000
_cell.angle_alpha   90.00
_cell.angle_beta   90.00
_cell.angle_gamma   90.00
#
_symmetry.space_group_name_H-M   'P 1'
#
loop_
_entity.id
_entity.type
_entity.pdbx_description
1 polymer ?
#
loop_
_entity_poly.entity_id
_entity_poly.type
_entity_poly.pdbx_seq_one_letter_code
_entity_poly.pdbx_strand_id
1 'polypeptide(L)'
;MTTLSTDQIEEIEEFLITQYNIKYQDTREEVLDHIACEIEELMNEDFGYEIAFKKTFNKWHNDLKPHPFIRYNNVPYYLGRQWVKRDVLNIILAMLIGIGVPYIFKNVIEDYHLANTIGIFISLTSIMTALFITIKYYGVKGYRISQLKKDILGYSGISLFYLVFFWGGFTYKLIPLLFIISLYQLYYILEISKLNIRTIN
;
A
#
# COMPACT_ATOMS: atom_id res chain seq x y z
N MET A 1 24.08 -20.32 25.10
CA MET A 1 23.13 -19.86 24.07
C MET A 1 23.84 -20.09 22.75
N THR A 2 23.34 -21.04 21.96
CA THR A 2 23.86 -21.34 20.62
C THR A 2 23.48 -20.18 19.72
N THR A 3 24.46 -19.55 19.09
CA THR A 3 24.26 -18.42 18.18
C THR A 3 24.57 -18.86 16.75
N LEU A 4 23.87 -18.28 15.77
CA LEU A 4 24.13 -18.56 14.36
C LEU A 4 25.51 -18.06 13.95
N SER A 5 26.16 -18.79 13.04
CA SER A 5 27.36 -18.29 12.36
C SER A 5 27.00 -17.26 11.29
N THR A 6 27.97 -16.45 10.88
CA THR A 6 27.79 -15.49 9.78
C THR A 6 27.29 -16.19 8.51
N ASP A 7 27.89 -17.34 8.15
CA ASP A 7 27.50 -18.11 6.97
C ASP A 7 26.03 -18.58 7.04
N GLN A 8 25.53 -18.93 8.23
CA GLN A 8 24.13 -19.33 8.41
C GLN A 8 23.18 -18.14 8.29
N ILE A 9 23.58 -16.97 8.79
CA ILE A 9 22.80 -15.73 8.63
C ILE A 9 22.73 -15.35 7.15
N GLU A 10 23.84 -15.45 6.42
CA GLU A 10 23.89 -15.20 4.98
C GLU A 10 23.00 -16.19 4.20
N GLU A 11 22.99 -17.47 4.58
CA GLU A 11 22.10 -18.47 3.99
C GLU A 11 20.62 -18.13 4.20
N ILE A 12 20.24 -17.71 5.40
CA ILE A 12 18.86 -17.29 5.71
C ILE A 12 18.48 -16.07 4.88
N GLU A 13 19.37 -15.08 4.78
CA GLU A 13 19.14 -13.87 3.99
C GLU A 13 18.98 -14.20 2.50
N GLU A 14 19.86 -15.03 1.93
CA GLU A 14 19.79 -15.46 0.55
C GLU A 14 18.48 -16.22 0.27
N PHE A 15 18.02 -17.06 1.20
CA PHE A 15 16.76 -17.76 1.06
C PHE A 15 15.55 -16.80 1.05
N LEU A 16 15.55 -15.77 1.89
CA LEU A 16 14.52 -14.72 1.88
C LEU A 16 14.47 -13.94 0.56
N ILE A 17 15.63 -13.71 -0.06
CA ILE A 17 15.74 -13.04 -1.36
C ILE A 17 15.26 -13.95 -2.49
N THR A 18 15.80 -15.17 -2.56
CA THR A 18 15.62 -16.06 -3.72
C THR A 18 14.25 -16.72 -3.74
N GLN A 19 13.73 -17.16 -2.59
CA GLN A 19 12.48 -17.91 -2.52
C GLN A 19 11.25 -17.02 -2.33
N TYR A 20 11.39 -15.94 -1.54
CA TYR A 20 10.27 -15.07 -1.18
C TYR A 20 10.33 -13.68 -1.82
N ASN A 21 11.42 -13.34 -2.52
CA ASN A 21 11.59 -12.07 -3.22
C ASN A 21 11.35 -10.84 -2.32
N ILE A 22 11.86 -10.89 -1.08
CA ILE A 22 11.78 -9.74 -0.16
C ILE A 22 12.70 -8.64 -0.68
N LYS A 23 12.09 -7.58 -1.23
CA LYS A 23 12.77 -6.56 -2.04
C LYS A 23 13.50 -5.50 -1.21
N TYR A 24 12.91 -5.08 -0.09
CA TYR A 24 13.39 -3.93 0.67
C TYR A 24 14.25 -4.39 1.85
N GLN A 25 15.44 -3.78 2.00
CA GLN A 25 16.44 -4.13 3.01
C GLN A 25 15.86 -4.07 4.43
N ASP A 26 15.25 -2.95 4.83
CA ASP A 26 14.68 -2.78 6.17
C ASP A 26 13.70 -3.91 6.54
N THR A 27 12.88 -4.33 5.57
CA THR A 27 11.95 -5.45 5.76
C THR A 27 12.67 -6.80 5.87
N ARG A 28 13.73 -6.98 5.08
CA ARG A 28 14.54 -8.20 5.12
C ARG A 28 15.30 -8.30 6.44
N GLU A 29 15.88 -7.21 6.93
CA GLU A 29 16.56 -7.16 8.23
C GLU A 29 15.63 -7.50 9.38
N GLU A 30 14.42 -6.92 9.41
CA GLU A 30 13.42 -7.22 10.45
C GLU A 30 12.99 -8.70 10.44
N VAL A 31 12.74 -9.26 9.25
CA VAL A 31 12.36 -10.68 9.10
C VAL A 31 13.52 -11.61 9.43
N LEU A 32 14.73 -11.25 8.98
CA LEU A 32 15.95 -11.99 9.25
C LEU A 32 16.20 -12.09 10.75
N ASP A 33 16.08 -10.99 11.50
CA ASP A 33 16.25 -10.96 12.95
C ASP A 33 15.26 -11.91 13.65
N HIS A 34 13.97 -11.83 13.30
CA HIS A 34 12.96 -12.72 13.87
C HIS A 34 13.21 -14.20 13.54
N ILE A 35 13.57 -14.51 12.29
CA ILE A 35 13.86 -15.90 11.87
C ILE A 35 15.14 -16.42 12.53
N ALA A 36 16.17 -15.59 12.63
CA ALA A 36 17.42 -15.93 13.28
C ALA A 36 17.20 -16.28 14.75
N CYS A 37 16.49 -15.43 15.50
CA CYS A 37 16.12 -15.71 16.89
C CYS A 37 15.33 -17.02 17.04
N GLU A 38 14.34 -17.27 16.18
CA GLU A 38 13.56 -18.52 16.24
C GLU A 38 14.40 -19.78 15.93
N ILE A 39 15.37 -19.68 15.02
CA ILE A 39 16.29 -20.79 14.73
C ILE A 39 17.24 -21.02 15.92
N GLU A 40 17.77 -19.95 16.52
CA GLU A 40 18.62 -20.04 17.71
C GLU A 40 17.86 -20.65 18.90
N GLU A 41 16.61 -20.26 19.12
CA GLU A 41 15.73 -20.87 20.14
C GLU A 41 15.61 -22.39 19.92
N LEU A 42 15.31 -22.83 18.69
CA LEU A 42 15.25 -24.25 18.37
C LEU A 42 16.61 -24.96 18.52
N MET A 43 17.72 -24.31 18.18
CA MET A 43 19.06 -24.87 18.39
C MET A 43 19.43 -25.00 19.87
N ASN A 44 18.85 -24.16 20.74
CA ASN A 44 18.99 -24.29 22.19
C ASN A 44 18.08 -25.41 22.77
N GLU A 45 17.08 -25.86 22.02
CA GLU A 45 16.23 -27.04 22.32
C GLU A 45 16.82 -28.35 21.74
N ASP A 46 18.14 -28.42 21.53
CA ASP A 46 18.88 -29.55 20.97
C ASP A 46 18.51 -29.94 19.52
N PHE A 47 17.85 -29.06 18.75
CA PHE A 47 17.70 -29.28 17.30
C PHE A 47 18.99 -28.90 16.56
N GLY A 48 19.39 -29.72 15.59
CA GLY A 48 20.43 -29.34 14.62
C GLY A 48 19.96 -28.19 13.72
N TYR A 49 20.88 -27.33 13.29
CA TYR A 49 20.59 -26.15 12.45
C TYR A 49 19.69 -26.45 11.26
N GLU A 50 19.98 -27.48 10.46
CA GLU A 50 19.19 -27.81 9.27
C GLU A 50 17.71 -28.13 9.61
N ILE A 51 17.48 -28.77 10.76
CA ILE A 51 16.13 -29.10 11.24
C ILE A 51 15.43 -27.84 11.72
N ALA A 52 16.14 -27.01 12.50
CA ALA A 52 15.63 -25.72 12.98
C ALA A 52 15.26 -24.80 11.80
N PHE A 53 16.14 -24.66 10.82
CA PHE A 53 15.93 -23.91 9.58
C PHE A 53 14.65 -24.35 8.87
N LYS A 54 14.51 -25.65 8.56
CA LYS A 54 13.33 -26.17 7.86
C LYS A 54 12.05 -25.94 8.67
N LYS A 55 12.10 -26.17 9.98
CA LYS A 55 10.93 -25.99 10.88
C LYS A 55 10.49 -24.54 10.93
N THR A 56 11.42 -23.60 11.06
CA THR A 56 11.15 -22.15 11.06
C THR A 56 10.59 -21.71 9.72
N PHE A 57 11.21 -22.07 8.59
CA PHE A 57 10.70 -21.65 7.28
C PHE A 57 9.35 -22.28 6.91
N ASN A 58 9.07 -23.52 7.35
CA ASN A 58 7.75 -24.12 7.18
C ASN A 58 6.66 -23.35 7.95
N LYS A 59 6.98 -22.86 9.15
CA LYS A 59 6.08 -22.01 9.95
C LYS A 59 5.87 -20.65 9.26
N TRP A 60 6.93 -20.01 8.79
CA TRP A 60 6.90 -18.69 8.17
C TRP A 60 6.38 -18.69 6.72
N HIS A 61 6.29 -19.84 6.08
CA HIS A 61 5.99 -19.98 4.66
C HIS A 61 4.76 -19.17 4.18
N ASN A 62 3.66 -19.25 4.92
CA ASN A 62 2.42 -18.56 4.57
C ASN A 62 2.51 -17.05 4.80
N ASP A 63 3.28 -16.63 5.78
CA ASP A 63 3.44 -15.23 6.17
C ASP A 63 4.39 -14.48 5.22
N LEU A 64 5.43 -15.16 4.71
CA LEU A 64 6.41 -14.60 3.77
C LEU A 64 5.91 -14.61 2.31
N LYS A 65 4.97 -15.49 1.98
CA LYS A 65 4.36 -15.53 0.65
C LYS A 65 3.64 -14.22 0.31
N PRO A 66 3.57 -13.85 -0.98
CA PRO A 66 2.83 -12.65 -1.37
C PRO A 66 1.36 -12.72 -0.98
N HIS A 67 0.81 -11.59 -0.57
CA HIS A 67 -0.57 -11.50 -0.10
C HIS A 67 -1.55 -11.82 -1.26
N PRO A 68 -2.57 -12.66 -1.05
CA PRO A 68 -3.42 -13.16 -2.14
C PRO A 68 -4.32 -12.09 -2.77
N PHE A 69 -4.62 -11.03 -2.03
CA PHE A 69 -5.41 -9.92 -2.57
C PHE A 69 -4.62 -9.14 -3.62
N ILE A 70 -5.19 -8.96 -4.82
CA ILE A 70 -4.53 -8.39 -6.00
C ILE A 70 -3.84 -7.05 -5.74
N ARG A 71 -4.39 -6.25 -4.83
CA ARG A 71 -3.82 -4.97 -4.41
C ARG A 71 -2.44 -5.11 -3.75
N TYR A 72 -2.21 -6.19 -2.99
CA TYR A 72 -0.98 -6.43 -2.23
C TYR A 72 -0.18 -7.63 -2.75
N ASN A 73 -0.40 -8.03 -4.00
CA ASN A 73 0.18 -9.26 -4.59
C ASN A 73 1.72 -9.30 -4.68
N ASN A 74 2.40 -8.17 -4.40
CA ASN A 74 3.85 -8.07 -4.35
C ASN A 74 4.36 -7.78 -2.93
N VAL A 75 3.50 -7.87 -1.92
CA VAL A 75 3.80 -7.58 -0.51
C VAL A 75 3.71 -8.90 0.27
N PRO A 76 4.67 -9.22 1.15
CA PRO A 76 4.55 -10.34 2.07
C PRO A 76 3.23 -10.30 2.86
N TYR A 77 2.59 -11.46 3.03
CA TYR A 77 1.28 -11.59 3.67
C TYR A 77 1.25 -10.98 5.07
N TYR A 78 2.29 -11.19 5.87
CA TYR A 78 2.37 -10.69 7.24
C TYR A 78 2.31 -9.15 7.34
N LEU A 79 2.87 -8.44 6.36
CA LEU A 79 2.76 -6.97 6.24
C LEU A 79 1.37 -6.57 5.72
N GLY A 80 0.94 -7.21 4.63
CA GLY A 80 -0.32 -6.88 3.96
C GLY A 80 -1.53 -7.02 4.89
N ARG A 81 -1.58 -8.09 5.71
CA ARG A 81 -2.72 -8.36 6.61
C ARG A 81 -2.99 -7.24 7.61
N GLN A 82 -1.94 -6.54 8.06
CA GLN A 82 -2.06 -5.43 9.00
C GLN A 82 -2.72 -4.21 8.35
N TRP A 83 -2.47 -4.01 7.04
CA TRP A 83 -3.00 -2.86 6.31
C TRP A 83 -4.43 -3.09 5.83
N VAL A 84 -4.77 -4.33 5.45
CA VAL A 84 -6.08 -4.68 4.85
C VAL A 84 -7.23 -4.19 5.71
N LYS A 85 -7.23 -4.47 7.02
CA LYS A 85 -8.37 -4.11 7.89
C LYS A 85 -8.62 -2.60 7.89
N ARG A 86 -7.55 -1.82 8.00
CA ARG A 86 -7.62 -0.36 8.01
C ARG A 86 -8.00 0.19 6.63
N ASP A 87 -7.44 -0.37 5.56
CA ASP A 87 -7.73 0.07 4.21
C ASP A 87 -9.19 -0.22 3.83
N VAL A 88 -9.74 -1.38 4.21
CA VAL A 88 -11.16 -1.74 4.00
C VAL A 88 -12.11 -0.79 4.73
N LEU A 89 -11.81 -0.44 5.99
CA LEU A 89 -12.63 0.51 6.73
C LEU A 89 -12.68 1.88 6.06
N ASN A 90 -11.51 2.39 5.64
CA ASN A 90 -11.43 3.66 4.91
C ASN A 90 -12.11 3.58 3.55
N ILE A 91 -12.07 2.41 2.89
CA ILE A 91 -12.78 2.17 1.64
C ILE A 91 -14.29 2.33 1.81
N ILE A 92 -14.85 1.69 2.82
CA ILE A 92 -16.28 1.79 3.12
C ILE A 92 -16.65 3.23 3.44
N LEU A 93 -15.87 3.92 4.27
CA LEU A 93 -16.13 5.31 4.64
C LEU A 93 -16.08 6.25 3.42
N ALA A 94 -15.07 6.10 2.56
CA ALA A 94 -14.94 6.90 1.34
C ALA A 94 -16.10 6.66 0.37
N MET A 95 -16.60 5.42 0.26
CA MET A 95 -17.78 5.12 -0.55
C MET A 95 -19.05 5.76 0.02
N LEU A 96 -19.27 5.66 1.34
CA LEU A 96 -20.44 6.26 1.99
C LEU A 96 -20.48 7.78 1.82
N ILE A 97 -19.37 8.46 2.08
CA ILE A 97 -19.27 9.92 1.91
C ILE A 97 -19.30 10.29 0.43
N GLY A 98 -18.54 9.55 -0.38
CA GLY A 98 -18.35 9.81 -1.80
C GLY A 98 -19.64 9.70 -2.62
N ILE A 99 -20.52 8.77 -2.24
CA ILE A 99 -21.88 8.66 -2.80
C ILE A 99 -22.82 9.64 -2.09
N GLY A 100 -22.83 9.66 -0.77
CA GLY A 100 -23.81 10.42 0.02
C GLY A 100 -23.79 11.93 -0.28
N VAL A 101 -22.60 12.54 -0.31
CA VAL A 101 -22.47 14.00 -0.47
C VAL A 101 -23.02 14.48 -1.81
N PRO A 102 -22.59 13.97 -2.99
CA PRO A 102 -23.14 14.43 -4.27
C PRO A 102 -24.66 14.22 -4.40
N TYR A 103 -25.20 13.14 -3.80
CA TYR A 103 -26.65 12.89 -3.82
C TYR A 103 -27.44 13.85 -2.92
N ILE A 104 -26.93 14.17 -1.73
CA ILE A 104 -27.56 15.17 -0.84
C ILE A 104 -27.61 16.54 -1.53
N PHE A 105 -26.54 16.91 -2.23
CA PHE A 105 -26.44 18.19 -2.94
C PHE A 105 -26.96 18.14 -4.38
N LYS A 106 -27.67 17.08 -4.78
CA LYS A 106 -28.12 16.89 -6.17
C LYS A 106 -28.84 18.12 -6.73
N ASN A 107 -29.86 18.60 -6.03
CA ASN A 107 -30.68 19.73 -6.50
C ASN A 107 -29.82 20.99 -6.70
N VAL A 108 -28.93 21.29 -5.76
CA VAL A 108 -27.99 22.42 -5.88
C VAL A 108 -27.07 22.25 -7.09
N ILE A 109 -26.57 21.04 -7.34
CA ILE A 109 -25.69 20.78 -8.49
C ILE A 109 -26.43 20.95 -9.82
N GLU A 110 -27.68 20.48 -9.89
CA GLU A 110 -28.52 20.56 -11.09
C GLU A 110 -29.00 22.00 -11.35
N ASP A 111 -29.61 22.64 -10.35
CA ASP A 111 -30.22 23.98 -10.46
C ASP A 111 -29.21 25.07 -10.82
N TYR A 112 -27.98 24.95 -10.32
CA TYR A 112 -26.88 25.89 -10.61
C TYR A 112 -25.91 25.39 -11.69
N HIS A 113 -26.20 24.26 -12.34
CA HIS A 113 -25.35 23.65 -13.38
C HIS A 113 -23.87 23.47 -12.96
N LEU A 114 -23.62 23.14 -11.69
CA LEU A 114 -22.28 23.10 -11.11
C LEU A 114 -21.48 21.84 -11.45
N ALA A 115 -22.12 20.84 -12.08
CA ALA A 115 -21.51 19.53 -12.26
C ALA A 115 -20.18 19.57 -13.04
N ASN A 116 -20.11 20.39 -14.10
CA ASN A 116 -18.90 20.56 -14.89
C ASN A 116 -17.76 21.19 -14.09
N THR A 117 -18.04 22.26 -13.37
CA THR A 117 -17.05 22.96 -12.54
C THR A 117 -16.51 22.03 -11.44
N ILE A 118 -17.39 21.31 -10.74
CA ILE A 118 -17.01 20.38 -9.67
C ILE A 118 -16.19 19.21 -10.22
N GLY A 119 -16.65 18.58 -11.32
CA GLY A 119 -15.96 17.45 -11.94
C GLY A 119 -14.55 17.80 -12.41
N ILE A 120 -14.40 18.94 -13.10
CA ILE A 120 -13.10 19.44 -13.54
C ILE A 120 -12.20 19.74 -12.34
N PHE A 121 -12.72 20.46 -11.34
CA PHE A 121 -11.94 20.83 -10.15
C PHE A 121 -11.41 19.61 -9.38
N ILE A 122 -12.25 18.60 -9.13
CA ILE A 122 -11.85 17.38 -8.44
C ILE A 122 -10.80 16.62 -9.27
N SER A 123 -11.01 16.51 -10.58
CA SER A 123 -10.10 15.79 -11.47
C SER A 123 -8.71 16.45 -11.51
N LEU A 124 -8.66 17.78 -11.66
CA LEU A 124 -7.40 18.53 -11.65
C LEU A 124 -6.69 18.42 -10.30
N THR A 125 -7.42 18.57 -9.19
CA THR A 125 -6.87 18.41 -7.83
C THR A 125 -6.26 17.02 -7.63
N SER A 126 -6.95 15.98 -8.12
CA SER A 126 -6.49 14.59 -8.07
C SER A 126 -5.17 14.41 -8.84
N ILE A 127 -5.08 14.95 -10.06
CA ILE A 127 -3.87 14.87 -10.88
C ILE A 127 -2.70 15.62 -10.22
N MET A 128 -2.93 16.85 -9.76
CA MET A 128 -1.91 17.67 -9.10
C MET A 128 -1.38 17.01 -7.84
N THR A 129 -2.26 16.39 -7.06
CA THR A 129 -1.91 15.66 -5.85
C THR A 129 -0.97 14.49 -6.15
N ALA A 130 -1.23 13.71 -7.19
CA ALA A 130 -0.34 12.61 -7.57
C ALA A 130 1.03 13.08 -8.06
N LEU A 131 1.08 14.16 -8.84
CA LEU A 131 2.33 14.77 -9.25
C LEU A 131 3.15 15.23 -8.04
N PHE A 132 2.51 15.93 -7.10
CA PHE A 132 3.16 16.39 -5.88
C PHE A 132 3.73 15.22 -5.06
N ILE A 133 2.96 14.15 -4.83
CA ILE A 133 3.41 12.97 -4.09
C ILE A 133 4.55 12.25 -4.80
N THR A 134 4.48 12.13 -6.13
CA THR A 134 5.52 11.49 -6.93
C THR A 134 6.84 12.25 -6.82
N ILE A 135 6.80 13.58 -6.92
CA ILE A 135 7.98 14.44 -6.80
C ILE A 135 8.53 14.39 -5.37
N LYS A 136 7.69 14.69 -4.37
CA LYS A 136 8.11 14.80 -2.95
C LYS A 136 8.74 13.52 -2.42
N TYR A 137 8.25 12.37 -2.87
CA TYR A 137 8.68 11.07 -2.33
C TYR A 137 9.48 10.24 -3.31
N TYR A 138 9.96 10.77 -4.44
CA TYR A 138 10.61 10.01 -5.52
C TYR A 138 11.63 8.97 -5.02
N GLY A 139 12.57 9.36 -4.16
CA GLY A 139 13.64 8.49 -3.64
C GLY A 139 13.26 7.55 -2.49
N VAL A 140 12.05 7.70 -1.92
CA VAL A 140 11.65 6.95 -0.72
C VAL A 140 11.16 5.56 -1.09
N LYS A 141 11.81 4.54 -0.51
CA LYS A 141 11.57 3.12 -0.74
C LYS A 141 10.81 2.49 0.43
N GLY A 142 10.15 1.37 0.17
CA GLY A 142 9.38 0.59 1.14
C GLY A 142 8.09 0.02 0.53
N TYR A 143 7.65 -1.14 1.00
CA TYR A 143 6.46 -1.80 0.47
C TYR A 143 5.22 -0.90 0.54
N ARG A 144 4.96 -0.30 1.70
CA ARG A 144 3.77 0.53 1.91
C ARG A 144 3.78 1.78 1.04
N ILE A 145 4.88 2.53 1.01
CA ILE A 145 4.95 3.77 0.23
C ILE A 145 4.92 3.51 -1.27
N SER A 146 5.60 2.45 -1.76
CA SER A 146 5.54 2.08 -3.18
C SER A 146 4.13 1.67 -3.59
N GLN A 147 3.41 0.93 -2.74
CA GLN A 147 2.01 0.60 -2.98
C GLN A 147 1.11 1.85 -3.03
N LEU A 148 1.21 2.74 -2.04
CA LEU A 148 0.38 3.95 -1.98
C LEU A 148 0.64 4.89 -3.16
N LYS A 149 1.90 5.06 -3.59
CA LYS A 149 2.24 5.83 -4.79
C LYS A 149 1.60 5.26 -6.05
N LYS A 150 1.68 3.93 -6.23
CA LYS A 150 1.07 3.23 -7.38
C LYS A 150 -0.46 3.44 -7.39
N ASP A 151 -1.11 3.30 -6.24
CA ASP A 151 -2.55 3.49 -6.11
C ASP A 151 -2.94 4.94 -6.42
N ILE A 152 -2.25 5.93 -5.84
CA ILE A 152 -2.48 7.37 -6.10
C ILE A 152 -2.37 7.68 -7.61
N LEU A 153 -1.33 7.18 -8.28
CA LEU A 153 -1.13 7.37 -9.71
C LEU A 153 -2.23 6.71 -10.54
N GLY A 154 -2.63 5.48 -10.20
CA GLY A 154 -3.73 4.80 -10.86
C GLY A 154 -5.04 5.59 -10.75
N TYR A 155 -5.33 6.10 -9.55
CA TYR A 155 -6.49 6.96 -9.31
C TYR A 155 -6.45 8.28 -10.08
N SER A 156 -5.30 8.94 -10.17
CA SER A 156 -5.14 10.13 -11.02
C SER A 156 -5.27 9.82 -12.50
N GLY A 157 -4.86 8.61 -12.93
CA GLY A 157 -5.11 8.14 -14.29
C GLY A 157 -6.60 8.03 -14.60
N ILE A 158 -7.40 7.51 -13.66
CA ILE A 158 -8.87 7.47 -13.79
C ILE A 158 -9.44 8.89 -13.82
N SER A 159 -8.99 9.78 -12.94
CA SER A 159 -9.41 11.20 -12.95
C SER A 159 -9.07 11.91 -14.28
N LEU A 160 -7.88 11.65 -14.83
CA LEU A 160 -7.47 12.17 -16.14
C LEU A 160 -8.34 11.63 -17.26
N PHE A 161 -8.63 10.32 -17.26
CA PHE A 161 -9.55 9.70 -18.21
C PHE A 161 -10.92 10.38 -18.17
N TYR A 162 -11.47 10.61 -16.97
CA TYR A 162 -12.75 11.31 -16.81
C TYR A 162 -12.70 12.74 -17.32
N LEU A 163 -11.62 13.48 -17.00
CA LEU A 163 -11.44 14.85 -17.45
C LEU A 163 -11.42 14.96 -18.97
N VAL A 164 -10.70 14.06 -19.65
CA VAL A 164 -10.60 14.05 -21.12
C VAL A 164 -11.91 13.62 -21.77
N PHE A 165 -12.54 12.54 -21.27
CA PHE A 165 -13.71 11.95 -21.91
C PHE A 165 -15.01 12.72 -21.67
N PHE A 166 -15.13 13.38 -20.51
CA PHE A 166 -16.31 14.14 -20.11
C PHE A 166 -16.04 15.66 -20.05
N TRP A 167 -15.05 16.14 -20.79
CA TRP A 167 -14.73 17.56 -20.84
C TRP A 167 -15.96 18.38 -21.26
N GLY A 168 -16.43 19.28 -20.39
CA GLY A 168 -17.63 20.08 -20.65
C GLY A 168 -18.95 19.33 -20.46
N GLY A 169 -18.93 18.04 -20.13
CA GLY A 169 -20.09 17.14 -20.11
C GLY A 169 -20.31 16.41 -18.78
N PHE A 170 -19.70 16.85 -17.68
CA PHE A 170 -19.96 16.20 -16.39
C PHE A 170 -21.42 16.37 -15.97
N THR A 171 -21.99 15.28 -15.46
CA THR A 171 -23.30 15.27 -14.79
C THR A 171 -23.10 14.95 -13.31
N TYR A 172 -24.09 15.27 -12.47
CA TYR A 172 -24.01 14.95 -11.04
C TYR A 172 -23.79 13.45 -10.78
N LYS A 173 -24.21 12.57 -11.70
CA LYS A 173 -24.03 11.11 -11.61
C LYS A 173 -22.58 10.66 -11.74
N LEU A 174 -21.73 11.47 -12.37
CA LEU A 174 -20.30 11.18 -12.55
C LEU A 174 -19.44 11.68 -11.39
N ILE A 175 -19.95 12.64 -10.61
CA ILE A 175 -19.23 13.26 -9.48
C ILE A 175 -18.92 12.24 -8.37
N PRO A 176 -19.82 11.31 -7.97
CA PRO A 176 -19.54 10.34 -6.91
C PRO A 176 -18.23 9.59 -7.09
N LEU A 177 -17.93 9.08 -8.28
CA LEU A 177 -16.70 8.30 -8.48
C LEU A 177 -15.45 9.18 -8.30
N LEU A 178 -15.44 10.38 -8.91
CA LEU A 178 -14.33 11.32 -8.76
C LEU A 178 -14.14 11.75 -7.31
N PHE A 179 -15.24 11.92 -6.57
CA PHE A 179 -15.19 12.30 -5.17
C PHE A 179 -14.70 11.16 -4.26
N ILE A 180 -15.11 9.92 -4.53
CA ILE A 180 -14.54 8.73 -3.86
C ILE A 180 -13.02 8.67 -4.10
N ILE A 181 -12.60 8.89 -5.35
CA ILE A 181 -11.19 8.88 -5.73
C ILE A 181 -10.39 9.95 -4.97
N SER A 182 -10.89 11.18 -4.89
CA SER A 182 -10.19 12.26 -4.19
C SER A 182 -10.09 11.99 -2.69
N LEU A 183 -11.14 11.43 -2.06
CA LEU A 183 -11.10 11.00 -0.66
C LEU A 183 -10.05 9.91 -0.42
N TYR A 184 -9.90 8.95 -1.34
CA TYR A 184 -8.83 7.95 -1.23
C TYR A 184 -7.45 8.55 -1.33
N GLN A 185 -7.24 9.45 -2.27
CA GLN A 185 -5.95 10.11 -2.42
C GLN A 185 -5.60 10.90 -1.16
N LEU A 186 -6.58 11.60 -0.57
CA LEU A 186 -6.39 12.28 0.70
C LEU A 186 -6.01 11.29 1.82
N TYR A 187 -6.72 10.16 1.94
CA TYR A 187 -6.35 9.11 2.88
C TYR A 187 -4.90 8.63 2.68
N TYR A 188 -4.48 8.38 1.44
CA TYR A 188 -3.12 7.91 1.16
C TYR A 188 -2.05 8.95 1.42
N ILE A 189 -2.32 10.24 1.18
CA ILE A 189 -1.40 11.32 1.56
C ILE A 189 -1.20 11.32 3.07
N LEU A 190 -2.28 11.25 3.84
CA LEU A 190 -2.23 11.20 5.29
C LEU A 190 -1.44 9.97 5.75
N GLU A 191 -1.65 8.83 5.11
CA GLU A 191 -0.93 7.60 5.44
C GLU A 191 0.57 7.69 5.11
N ILE A 192 0.95 8.26 3.96
CA ILE A 192 2.35 8.49 3.61
C ILE A 192 3.00 9.46 4.60
N SER A 193 2.27 10.49 5.05
CA SER A 193 2.81 11.48 6.01
C SER A 193 3.10 10.89 7.39
N LYS A 194 2.45 9.78 7.76
CA LYS A 194 2.69 9.06 9.02
C LYS A 194 3.89 8.13 8.96
N LEU A 195 4.34 7.75 7.76
CA LEU A 195 5.54 6.94 7.64
C LEU A 195 6.73 7.80 8.07
N ASN A 196 7.52 7.32 9.03
CA ASN A 196 8.78 7.94 9.41
C ASN A 196 9.75 7.77 8.24
N ILE A 197 9.74 8.74 7.33
CA ILE A 197 10.53 8.70 6.11
C ILE A 197 11.95 9.11 6.47
N ARG A 198 12.82 8.13 6.68
CA ARG A 198 14.26 8.33 6.58
C ARG A 198 14.59 8.37 5.09
N THR A 199 14.87 9.56 4.57
CA THR A 199 15.52 9.70 3.27
C THR A 199 16.91 9.08 3.40
N ILE A 200 17.17 8.00 2.67
CA ILE A 200 18.53 7.53 2.44
C ILE A 200 19.14 8.58 1.50
N ASN A 201 19.94 9.48 2.06
CA ASN A 201 20.78 10.42 1.31
C ASN A 201 21.97 9.69 0.70
#